data_AF-A0A7K8GIL8-F1
#
_entry.id   AF-A0A7K8GIL8-F1
#
_cell.length_a   1.000
_cell.length_b   1.000
_cell.length_c   1.000
_cell.angle_alpha   90.00
_cell.angle_beta   90.00
_cell.angle_gamma   90.00
#
_symmetry.space_group_name_H-M   'P 1'
#
loop_
_entity.id
_entity.type
_entity.pdbx_description
1 polymer ?
#
loop_
_entity_poly.entity_id
_entity_poly.type
_entity_poly.pdbx_seq_one_letter_code
_entity_poly.pdbx_strand_id
1 'polypeptide(L)' 'MGTLQPGLPSPLMIAEGWDLLIIDLKYCFFTIPLHPEDTARFSFSSHALLHQSAKSLVRQFLIPHADATGIVRSCPDC' A
#
# COMPACT_ATOMS: atom_id res chain seq x y z
N MET A 1 1.04 21.87 -13.09
CA MET A 1 0.30 21.71 -11.82
C MET A 1 -0.71 20.59 -12.04
N GLY A 2 -0.61 19.48 -11.30
CA GLY A 2 -1.53 18.34 -11.43
C GLY A 2 -2.92 18.63 -10.85
N THR A 3 -3.86 17.70 -11.04
CA THR A 3 -5.21 17.79 -10.45
C THR A 3 -5.15 17.68 -8.92
N LEU A 4 -5.97 18.45 -8.21
CA LEU A 4 -6.12 18.31 -6.76
C LEU A 4 -6.87 17.02 -6.43
N GLN A 5 -6.40 16.30 -5.41
CA GLN A 5 -7.12 15.15 -4.88
C GLN A 5 -8.40 15.65 -4.17
N PRO A 6 -9.60 15.19 -4.58
CA PRO A 6 -10.83 15.57 -3.90
C PRO A 6 -10.78 15.23 -2.40
N GLY A 7 -11.27 16.12 -1.56
CA GLY A 7 -11.32 15.92 -0.11
C GLY A 7 -10.07 16.33 0.67
N LEU A 8 -9.01 16.79 0.00
CA LEU A 8 -7.83 17.38 0.65
C LEU A 8 -7.76 18.91 0.43
N PRO A 9 -7.23 19.67 1.41
CA PRO A 9 -6.99 21.10 1.22
C PRO A 9 -5.91 21.33 0.16
N SER A 10 -5.98 22.47 -0.52
CA SER A 10 -4.96 22.85 -1.49
C SER A 10 -3.61 23.03 -0.79
N PRO A 11 -2.50 22.49 -1.33
CA PRO A 11 -1.16 22.75 -0.80
C PRO A 11 -0.80 24.23 -0.73
N LEU A 12 -1.44 25.08 -1.55
CA LEU A 12 -1.29 26.53 -1.53
C LEU A 12 -1.82 27.17 -0.22
N MET A 13 -2.53 26.42 0.62
CA MET A 13 -2.98 26.87 1.94
C MET A 13 -1.91 26.72 3.03
N ILE A 14 -0.78 26.04 2.75
CA ILE A 14 0.33 25.94 3.69
C ILE A 14 1.09 27.27 3.67
N ALA A 15 1.17 27.94 4.82
CA ALA A 15 1.84 29.23 4.94
C ALA A 15 3.35 29.10 4.73
N GLU A 16 3.94 30.10 4.07
CA GLU A 16 5.38 30.17 3.82
C GLU A 16 6.15 30.33 5.14
N GLY A 17 7.29 29.65 5.26
CA GLY A 17 8.16 29.72 6.44
C GLY A 17 7.74 28.86 7.63
N TRP A 18 6.70 28.03 7.52
CA TRP A 18 6.35 27.06 8.55
C TRP A 18 7.30 25.85 8.51
N ASP A 19 7.70 25.36 9.67
CA ASP A 19 8.42 24.09 9.78
C ASP A 19 7.49 22.94 9.36
N LEU A 20 7.95 22.13 8.41
CA LEU A 20 7.18 21.03 7.85
C LEU A 20 7.71 19.68 8.34
N LEU A 21 6.80 18.84 8.83
CA LEU A 21 7.06 17.41 9.07
C LEU A 21 6.39 16.59 7.98
N ILE A 22 7.20 15.89 7.17
CA ILE A 22 6.71 14.97 6.13
C ILE A 22 6.79 13.55 6.69
N ILE A 23 5.64 12.88 6.76
CA ILE A 23 5.52 11.49 7.24
C ILE A 23 5.14 10.60 6.06
N ASP A 24 5.95 9.58 5.80
CA ASP A 24 5.61 8.55 4.83
C ASP A 24 4.61 7.55 5.43
N LEU A 25 3.45 7.41 4.80
CA LEU A 25 2.39 6.47 5.19
C LEU A 25 2.41 5.18 4.36
N LYS A 26 3.44 4.93 3.55
CA LYS A 26 3.54 3.79 2.60
C LYS A 26 3.14 2.44 3.20
N TYR A 27 3.50 2.17 4.46
CA TYR A 27 3.18 0.91 5.13
C TYR A 27 1.93 0.98 6.03
N CYS A 28 1.38 2.16 6.29
CA CYS A 28 0.19 2.35 7.11
C CYS A 28 -1.10 1.96 6.38
N PHE A 29 -1.11 1.98 5.04
CA PHE A 29 -2.26 1.51 4.25
C PHE A 29 -2.58 0.02 4.50
N PHE A 30 -1.61 -0.73 5.02
CA PHE A 30 -1.73 -2.17 5.28
C PHE A 30 -2.44 -2.51 6.59
N THR A 31 -2.67 -1.51 7.44
CA THR A 31 -3.52 -1.65 8.63
C THR A 31 -4.98 -1.29 8.37
N ILE A 32 -5.30 -0.80 7.17
CA ILE A 32 -6.67 -0.47 6.78
C ILE A 32 -7.33 -1.76 6.25
N PRO A 33 -8.49 -2.18 6.80
CA PRO A 33 -9.16 -3.38 6.33
C PRO A 33 -9.62 -3.20 4.87
N LEU A 34 -9.31 -4.20 4.05
CA LEU A 34 -9.77 -4.29 2.67
C LEU A 34 -11.08 -5.07 2.59
N HIS A 35 -11.88 -4.77 1.56
CA HIS A 35 -13.03 -5.61 1.24
C HIS A 35 -12.55 -7.02 0.86
N PRO A 36 -13.21 -8.10 1.33
CA PRO A 36 -12.74 -9.47 1.11
C PRO A 36 -12.50 -9.82 -0.36
N GLU A 37 -13.36 -9.33 -1.26
CA GLU A 37 -13.26 -9.59 -2.71
C GLU A 37 -12.04 -8.93 -3.36
N ASP A 38 -11.52 -7.86 -2.76
CA ASP A 38 -10.38 -7.11 -3.30
C ASP A 38 -9.03 -7.64 -2.81
N THR A 39 -9.02 -8.45 -1.73
CA THR A 39 -7.80 -8.93 -1.06
C THR A 39 -6.83 -9.63 -2.02
N ALA A 40 -7.34 -10.50 -2.89
CA ALA A 40 -6.52 -11.23 -3.85
C ALA A 40 -5.83 -10.29 -4.84
N ARG A 41 -6.56 -9.34 -5.45
CA ARG A 41 -6.02 -8.40 -6.44
C ARG A 41 -4.98 -7.46 -5.83
N PHE A 42 -5.25 -6.97 -4.62
CA PHE A 42 -4.31 -6.08 -3.94
C PHE A 42 -3.08 -6.84 -3.43
N SER A 43 -3.19 -8.10 -3.03
CA SER A 43 -2.04 -8.89 -2.57
C SER A 43 -0.96 -9.05 -3.64
N PHE A 44 -1.36 -9.30 -4.89
CA PHE A 44 -0.44 -9.37 -6.03
C PHE A 44 0.21 -8.01 -6.33
N SER A 45 -0.62 -6.96 -6.41
CA SER A 45 -0.14 -5.60 -6.71
C SER A 45 0.81 -5.08 -5.62
N SER A 46 0.52 -5.36 -4.36
CA SER A 46 1.35 -5.00 -3.21
C SER A 46 2.70 -5.70 -3.25
N HIS A 47 2.73 -6.99 -3.58
CA HIS A 47 3.99 -7.71 -3.77
C HIS A 47 4.80 -7.17 -4.95
N ALA A 48 4.17 -6.91 -6.11
CA ALA A 48 4.86 -6.38 -7.29
C ALA A 48 5.51 -5.01 -7.05
N LEU A 49 4.94 -4.18 -6.16
CA LEU A 49 5.46 -2.84 -5.87
C LEU A 49 6.48 -2.81 -4.73
N LEU A 50 6.38 -3.72 -3.78
CA LEU A 50 7.12 -3.64 -2.51
C LEU A 50 7.87 -4.93 -2.14
N HIS A 51 7.84 -5.95 -3.00
CA HIS A 51 8.49 -7.26 -2.83
C HIS A 51 8.31 -7.85 -1.43
N GLN A 52 7.09 -7.78 -0.90
CA GLN A 52 6.77 -8.22 0.45
C GLN A 52 6.87 -9.75 0.58
N SER A 53 7.32 -10.24 1.74
CA SER A 53 7.35 -11.68 2.03
C SER A 53 5.95 -12.31 2.09
N ALA A 54 5.86 -13.62 1.88
CA ALA A 54 4.60 -14.37 2.01
C ALA A 54 3.94 -14.18 3.39
N LYS A 55 4.74 -14.13 4.46
CA LYS A 55 4.24 -13.89 5.83
C LYS A 55 3.59 -12.51 5.97
N SER A 56 4.16 -11.50 5.31
CA SER A 56 3.59 -10.15 5.29
C SER A 56 2.27 -10.13 4.53
N LEU A 57 2.20 -10.80 3.37
CA LEU A 57 0.97 -10.90 2.57
C LEU A 57 -0.16 -11.59 3.33
N VAL A 58 0.11 -12.69 4.03
CA VAL A 58 -0.90 -13.39 4.86
C VAL A 58 -1.45 -12.46 5.94
N ARG A 59 -0.58 -11.75 6.66
CA ARG A 59 -1.01 -10.85 7.74
C ARG A 59 -1.86 -9.69 7.24
N GLN A 60 -1.52 -9.17 6.08
CA GLN A 60 -2.08 -7.94 5.55
C GLN A 60 -3.36 -8.17 4.74
N PHE A 61 -3.40 -9.23 3.93
CA PHE A 61 -4.53 -9.52 3.04
C PHE A 61 -5.40 -10.66 3.55
N LEU A 62 -5.03 -11.30 4.66
CA LEU A 62 -5.74 -12.43 5.25
C LEU A 62 -5.93 -13.60 4.26
N ILE A 63 -5.05 -13.70 3.28
CA ILE A 63 -5.04 -14.80 2.30
C ILE A 63 -4.34 -16.05 2.89
N PRO A 64 -4.69 -17.25 2.43
CA PRO A 64 -3.98 -18.48 2.77
C PRO A 64 -2.47 -18.40 2.49
N HIS A 65 -1.67 -19.07 3.33
CA HIS A 65 -0.21 -19.10 3.15
C HIS A 65 0.23 -19.71 1.81
N ALA A 66 -0.54 -20.68 1.29
CA ALA A 66 -0.29 -21.29 -0.02
C ALA A 66 -0.38 -20.23 -1.13
N ASP A 67 -1.41 -19.39 -1.10
CA ASP A 67 -1.64 -18.34 -2.08
C ASP A 67 -0.55 -17.26 -2.00
N ALA A 68 -0.21 -16.84 -0.77
CA ALA A 68 0.89 -15.90 -0.55
C ALA A 68 2.24 -16.42 -1.08
N THR A 69 2.50 -17.73 -0.90
CA THR A 69 3.72 -18.36 -1.43
C THR A 69 3.68 -18.44 -2.96
N GLY A 70 2.50 -18.69 -3.55
CA GLY A 70 2.29 -18.67 -4.99
C GLY A 70 2.62 -17.31 -5.60
N ILE A 71 2.17 -16.22 -4.95
CA ILE A 71 2.47 -14.85 -5.37
C ILE A 71 3.98 -14.61 -5.39
N VAL A 72 4.68 -14.89 -4.28
CA VAL A 72 6.13 -14.68 -4.19
C VAL A 72 6.89 -15.51 -5.23
N ARG A 73 6.52 -16.78 -5.42
CA ARG A 73 7.15 -17.66 -6.43
C ARG A 73 6.91 -17.23 -7.87
N SER A 74 5.85 -16.48 -8.12
CA SER A 74 5.53 -15.96 -9.46
C SER A 74 6.28 -14.67 -9.81
N CYS A 75 6.95 -14.04 -8.83
CA CYS A 75 7.70 -12.82 -9.05
C CYS A 75 9.05 -13.15 -9.72
N PRO A 76 9.41 -12.51 -10.84
CA PRO A 76 10.69 -12.74 -11.52
C PRO A 76 11.89 -12.15 -10.77
N ASP A 77 11.64 -11.23 -9.83
CA ASP A 77 12.66 -10.44 -9.15
C ASP A 77 12.92 -10.88 -7.69
N CYS A 78 12.21 -11.92 -7.20
CA CYS A 78 12.32 -12.45 -5.83
C CYS A 78 12.96 -13.84 -5.81
#